data_AF-T1BUR4-F1
#
_entry.id   AF-T1BUR4-F1
#
_cell.length_a   1.000
_cell.length_b   1.000
_cell.length_c   1.000
_cell.angle_alpha   90.00
_cell.angle_beta   90.00
_cell.angle_gamma   90.00
#
_symmetry.space_group_name_H-M   'P 1'
#
loop_
_entity.id
_entity.type
_entity.pdbx_description
1 polymer ?
#
loop_
_entity_poly.entity_id
_entity_poly.type
_entity_poly.pdbx_seq_one_letter_code
_entity_poly.pdbx_strand_id
1 'polypeptide(L)'
;MADVAFSSPPMLSDKVWATMWPNKGGHAMSDNAVVRARIDEHIKEEASAVLASMGLTVSDAFRLLLTRVAKEKALPFEPLIPNAETIAAVKQARRNNLQTVTLDEIQAVLDADG
;
A
#
# COMPACT_ATOMS: atom_id res chain seq x y z
N MET A 1 -1.44 24.93 14.08
CA MET A 1 -2.37 24.05 14.81
C MET A 1 -1.55 22.99 15.50
N ALA A 2 -1.47 23.05 16.82
CA ALA A 2 -0.53 22.31 17.65
C ALA A 2 -1.15 20.98 18.14
N ASP A 3 -0.40 19.90 17.97
CA ASP A 3 -0.63 18.58 18.52
C ASP A 3 -0.37 18.62 20.04
N VAL A 4 -1.38 18.32 20.84
CA VAL A 4 -1.31 18.40 22.30
C VAL A 4 -0.75 17.08 22.84
N ALA A 5 0.48 17.15 23.34
CA ALA A 5 1.13 16.13 24.15
C ALA A 5 0.26 15.69 25.35
N PHE A 6 0.25 14.40 25.68
CA PHE A 6 0.02 13.96 27.06
C PHE A 6 1.30 13.34 27.61
N SER A 7 2.16 14.23 28.10
CA SER A 7 3.28 13.92 28.99
C SER A 7 2.77 13.13 30.19
N SER A 8 3.51 12.09 30.58
CA SER A 8 3.28 11.32 31.82
C SER A 8 3.04 12.26 33.02
N PRO A 9 1.94 12.12 33.78
CA PRO A 9 1.76 12.86 35.01
C PRO A 9 2.73 12.33 36.09
N PRO A 10 3.58 13.18 36.70
CA PRO A 10 4.73 12.74 37.51
C PRO A 10 4.39 12.22 38.93
N MET A 11 3.13 11.87 39.23
CA MET A 11 2.68 11.60 40.61
C MET A 11 1.69 10.42 40.76
N LEU A 12 1.48 9.61 39.73
CA LEU A 12 0.62 8.42 39.85
C LEU A 12 1.45 7.14 40.00
N SER A 13 1.14 6.37 41.05
CA SER A 13 1.78 5.07 41.27
C SER A 13 1.45 4.09 40.16
N ASP A 14 2.33 3.10 39.99
CA ASP A 14 2.24 2.16 38.88
C ASP A 14 0.90 1.37 38.82
N LYS A 15 0.24 1.26 39.97
CA LYS A 15 -1.00 0.50 40.10
C LYS A 15 -2.22 1.27 39.58
N VAL A 16 -2.18 2.61 39.61
CA VAL A 16 -3.31 3.45 39.18
C VAL A 16 -3.34 3.59 37.66
N TRP A 17 -2.18 3.69 37.00
CA TRP A 17 -2.14 3.72 35.52
C TRP A 17 -2.64 2.41 34.90
N ALA A 18 -2.35 1.27 35.53
CA ALA A 18 -2.79 -0.05 35.06
C ALA A 18 -4.32 -0.24 35.17
N THR A 19 -4.97 0.46 36.11
CA THR A 19 -6.43 0.36 36.32
C THR A 19 -7.20 1.21 35.32
N MET A 20 -6.66 2.37 34.94
CA MET A 20 -7.34 3.33 34.08
C MET A 20 -7.30 2.97 32.58
N TRP A 21 -6.38 2.09 32.19
CA TRP A 21 -6.30 1.56 30.83
C TRP A 21 -6.01 0.05 30.86
N PRO A 22 -7.04 -0.79 31.07
CA PRO A 22 -6.88 -2.23 31.29
C PRO A 22 -6.56 -3.03 30.01
N ASN A 23 -6.18 -2.36 28.91
CA ASN A 23 -5.81 -3.02 27.67
C ASN A 23 -4.49 -2.47 27.12
N LYS A 24 -3.39 -2.84 27.80
CA LYS A 24 -2.05 -2.95 27.18
C LYS A 24 -1.69 -4.42 27.00
N GLY A 25 -2.58 -5.21 26.41
CA GLY A 25 -2.22 -6.49 25.82
C GLY A 25 -1.61 -6.25 24.44
N GLY A 26 -0.41 -6.71 24.07
CA GLY A 26 0.60 -7.41 24.84
C GLY A 26 1.90 -7.41 24.02
N HIS A 27 3.05 -7.38 24.69
CA HIS A 27 4.28 -7.82 24.08
C HIS A 27 4.34 -9.35 24.16
N ALA A 28 3.85 -10.01 23.12
CA ALA A 28 4.34 -11.28 22.54
C ALA A 28 3.24 -11.91 21.68
N MET A 29 3.52 -12.17 20.40
CA MET A 29 3.32 -13.48 19.72
C MET A 29 3.41 -13.33 18.19
N SER A 30 4.54 -13.79 17.63
CA SER A 30 4.81 -14.10 16.21
C SER A 30 4.21 -13.17 15.16
N ASP A 31 5.01 -12.24 14.64
CA ASP A 31 4.62 -11.32 13.55
C ASP A 31 4.59 -12.03 12.16
N ASN A 32 4.01 -13.23 12.11
CA ASN A 32 3.83 -14.01 10.89
C ASN A 32 2.43 -13.76 10.33
N ALA A 33 2.34 -12.78 9.43
CA ALA A 33 1.15 -12.56 8.60
C ALA A 33 1.12 -13.59 7.44
N VAL A 34 -0.05 -14.19 7.18
CA VAL A 34 -0.23 -15.16 6.09
C VAL A 34 -0.91 -14.49 4.91
N VAL A 35 -0.27 -14.53 3.74
CA VAL A 35 -0.85 -14.08 2.48
C VAL A 35 -1.56 -15.24 1.79
N ARG A 36 -2.83 -15.04 1.42
CA ARG A 36 -3.63 -16.00 0.64
C ARG A 36 -4.15 -15.29 -0.61
N ALA A 37 -3.90 -15.87 -1.78
CA ALA A 37 -4.40 -15.38 -3.05
C ALA A 37 -5.00 -16.54 -3.85
N ARG A 38 -6.07 -16.27 -4.59
CA ARG A 38 -6.61 -17.21 -5.56
C ARG A 38 -5.80 -17.10 -6.84
N ILE A 39 -5.46 -18.23 -7.42
CA ILE A 39 -4.75 -18.35 -8.68
C ILE A 39 -5.28 -19.57 -9.42
N ASP A 40 -5.22 -19.53 -10.74
CA ASP A 40 -5.48 -20.68 -11.58
C ASP A 40 -4.48 -21.82 -11.26
N GLU A 41 -4.96 -23.06 -11.27
CA GLU A 41 -4.15 -24.22 -10.89
C GLU A 41 -2.98 -24.46 -11.87
N HIS A 42 -3.22 -24.31 -13.17
CA HIS A 42 -2.19 -24.48 -14.19
C HIS A 42 -1.08 -23.44 -14.02
N ILE A 43 -1.45 -22.18 -13.78
CA ILE A 43 -0.47 -21.11 -13.53
C ILE A 43 0.35 -21.38 -12.27
N LYS A 44 -0.28 -21.89 -11.20
CA LYS A 44 0.43 -22.26 -9.97
C LYS A 44 1.46 -23.35 -10.23
N GLU A 45 1.12 -24.38 -11.00
CA GLU A 45 2.01 -25.49 -11.33
C GLU A 45 3.21 -25.02 -12.16
N GLU A 46 2.97 -24.27 -13.24
CA GLU A 46 4.02 -23.71 -14.10
C GLU A 46 4.96 -22.80 -13.29
N ALA A 47 4.41 -21.86 -12.54
CA ALA A 47 5.20 -20.94 -11.74
C ALA A 47 6.05 -21.67 -10.67
N SER A 48 5.48 -22.72 -10.06
CA SER A 48 6.19 -23.53 -9.07
C SER A 48 7.38 -24.27 -9.70
N ALA A 49 7.22 -24.84 -10.90
CA ALA A 49 8.29 -25.52 -11.62
C ALA A 49 9.43 -24.57 -12.02
N VAL A 50 9.08 -23.39 -12.55
CA VAL A 50 10.07 -22.36 -12.94
C VAL A 50 10.83 -21.86 -11.72
N LEU A 51 10.14 -21.51 -10.63
CA LEU A 51 10.80 -21.03 -9.40
C LEU A 51 11.67 -22.10 -8.76
N ALA A 52 11.23 -23.37 -8.75
CA ALA A 52 12.02 -24.48 -8.22
C ALA A 52 13.32 -24.68 -9.02
N SER A 53 13.30 -24.47 -10.34
CA SER A 53 14.52 -24.50 -11.17
C SER A 53 15.56 -23.43 -10.77
N MET A 54 15.10 -22.35 -10.14
CA MET A 54 15.94 -21.26 -9.60
C MET A 54 16.28 -21.45 -8.12
N GLY A 55 15.82 -22.55 -7.49
CA GLY A 55 16.01 -22.81 -6.06
C GLY A 55 15.10 -22.00 -5.15
N LEU A 56 14.00 -21.46 -5.68
CA LEU A 56 13.03 -20.65 -4.93
C LEU A 56 11.71 -21.38 -4.76
N THR A 57 11.08 -21.23 -3.60
CA THR A 57 9.67 -21.59 -3.44
C THR A 57 8.76 -20.44 -3.86
N VAL A 58 7.49 -20.73 -4.13
CA VAL A 58 6.46 -19.70 -4.36
C VAL A 58 6.44 -18.70 -3.20
N SER A 59 6.50 -19.20 -1.96
CA SER A 59 6.54 -18.35 -0.77
C SER A 59 7.73 -17.41 -0.74
N ASP A 60 8.92 -17.84 -1.19
CA ASP A 60 10.12 -16.99 -1.23
C ASP A 60 9.98 -15.89 -2.28
N ALA A 61 9.47 -16.23 -3.46
CA ALA A 61 9.19 -15.25 -4.51
C ALA A 61 8.18 -14.19 -4.05
N PHE A 62 7.10 -14.59 -3.38
CA PHE A 62 6.12 -13.65 -2.83
C PHE A 62 6.71 -12.75 -1.73
N ARG A 63 7.57 -13.28 -0.86
CA ARG A 63 8.26 -12.45 0.15
C ARG A 63 9.11 -11.38 -0.51
N LEU A 64 9.93 -11.76 -1.49
CA LEU A 64 10.79 -10.82 -2.23
C LEU A 64 9.97 -9.74 -2.95
N LEU A 65 8.88 -10.15 -3.62
CA LEU A 65 7.94 -9.24 -4.28
C LEU A 65 7.36 -8.21 -3.29
N LEU A 66 6.76 -8.67 -2.19
CA LEU A 66 6.12 -7.80 -1.23
C LEU A 66 7.12 -6.89 -0.51
N THR A 67 8.32 -7.38 -0.23
CA THR A 67 9.41 -6.55 0.32
C THR A 67 9.83 -5.44 -0.65
N ARG A 68 9.98 -5.75 -1.95
CA ARG A 68 10.33 -4.74 -2.97
C ARG A 68 9.25 -3.68 -3.10
N VAL A 69 7.98 -4.09 -3.19
CA VAL A 69 6.83 -3.17 -3.26
C VAL A 69 6.77 -2.27 -2.01
N ALA A 70 6.96 -2.85 -0.82
CA ALA A 70 6.95 -2.08 0.42
C ALA A 70 8.09 -1.04 0.48
N LYS A 71 9.27 -1.39 -0.05
CA LYS A 71 10.47 -0.53 -0.03
C LYS A 71 10.43 0.58 -1.08
N GLU A 72 10.01 0.28 -2.30
CA GLU A 72 10.07 1.22 -3.42
C GLU A 72 8.76 1.91 -3.75
N LYS A 73 7.65 1.46 -3.16
CA LYS A 73 6.32 1.98 -3.47
C LYS A 73 5.97 1.87 -4.97
N ALA A 74 6.58 0.92 -5.65
CA ALA A 74 6.38 0.63 -7.07
C ALA A 74 6.28 -0.88 -7.27
N LEU A 75 5.54 -1.29 -8.31
CA LEU A 75 5.51 -2.67 -8.74
C LEU A 75 6.81 -3.00 -9.49
N PRO A 76 7.37 -4.21 -9.33
CA PRO A 76 8.63 -4.61 -9.98
C PRO A 76 8.47 -4.95 -11.46
N PHE A 77 7.24 -4.87 -11.98
CA PHE A 77 6.94 -4.80 -13.39
C PHE A 77 6.42 -3.40 -13.67
N GLU A 78 6.79 -2.84 -14.80
CA GLU A 78 6.22 -1.58 -15.24
C GLU A 78 4.69 -1.75 -15.36
N PRO A 79 3.86 -0.83 -14.81
CA PRO A 79 2.41 -0.85 -15.02
C PRO A 79 2.13 -0.52 -16.50
N LEU A 80 2.33 -1.50 -17.37
CA LEU A 80 2.58 -1.30 -18.80
C LEU A 80 1.34 -1.26 -19.68
N ILE A 81 0.15 -1.13 -19.11
CA ILE A 81 -1.04 -0.89 -19.92
C ILE A 81 -1.86 0.18 -19.22
N PRO A 82 -1.70 1.46 -19.63
CA PRO A 82 -2.62 2.50 -19.21
C PRO A 82 -4.05 2.00 -19.46
N ASN A 83 -4.95 2.21 -18.49
CA ASN A 83 -6.34 1.78 -18.65
C ASN A 83 -6.98 2.50 -19.87
N ALA A 84 -8.09 1.98 -20.38
CA ALA A 84 -8.71 2.51 -21.60
C ALA A 84 -9.00 4.02 -21.53
N GLU A 85 -9.36 4.51 -20.34
CA GLU A 85 -9.60 5.92 -20.06
C GLU A 85 -8.32 6.77 -20.19
N THR A 86 -7.21 6.33 -19.59
CA THR A 86 -5.90 7.00 -19.69
C THR A 86 -5.42 7.01 -21.14
N ILE A 87 -5.60 5.91 -21.87
CA ILE A 87 -5.27 5.84 -23.30
C ILE A 87 -6.11 6.86 -24.10
N ALA A 88 -7.40 6.98 -23.80
CA ALA A 88 -8.29 7.94 -24.47
C ALA A 88 -7.88 9.39 -24.18
N ALA A 89 -7.61 9.72 -22.91
CA ALA A 89 -7.14 11.03 -22.50
C ALA A 89 -5.82 11.42 -23.18
N VAL A 90 -4.82 10.52 -23.19
CA VAL A 90 -3.53 10.76 -23.88
C VAL A 90 -3.73 10.94 -25.39
N LYS A 91 -4.64 10.18 -26.01
CA LYS A 91 -4.97 10.35 -27.44
C LYS A 91 -5.65 11.69 -27.72
N GLN A 92 -6.54 12.16 -26.86
CA GLN A 92 -7.18 13.48 -26.99
C GLN A 92 -6.14 14.60 -26.84
N ALA A 93 -5.25 14.49 -25.85
CA ALA A 93 -4.17 15.44 -25.64
C ALA A 93 -3.25 15.58 -26.86
N ARG A 94 -2.82 14.45 -27.45
CA ARG A 94 -1.98 14.45 -28.67
C ARG A 94 -2.67 15.06 -29.90
N ARG A 95 -4.00 15.07 -29.93
CA ARG A 95 -4.80 15.69 -30.99
C ARG A 95 -5.09 17.17 -30.71
N ASN A 96 -4.44 17.77 -29.72
CA ASN A 96 -4.71 19.13 -29.23
C ASN A 96 -6.16 19.34 -28.80
N ASN A 97 -6.89 18.26 -28.48
CA ASN A 97 -8.25 18.32 -27.98
C ASN A 97 -8.21 18.43 -26.45
N LEU A 98 -7.69 19.56 -25.98
CA LEU A 98 -7.52 19.89 -24.57
C LEU A 98 -8.43 21.06 -24.21
N GLN A 99 -8.98 21.03 -23.00
CA GLN A 99 -9.67 22.17 -22.45
C GLN A 99 -8.64 23.17 -21.92
N THR A 100 -8.67 24.40 -22.41
CA THR A 100 -7.91 25.51 -21.79
C THR A 100 -8.73 26.03 -20.64
N VAL A 101 -8.15 26.01 -19.46
CA VAL A 101 -8.75 26.52 -18.21
C VAL A 101 -7.78 27.47 -17.53
N THR A 102 -8.30 28.41 -16.77
CA THR A 102 -7.50 29.31 -15.94
C THR A 102 -7.08 28.63 -14.63
N LEU A 103 -6.10 29.21 -13.92
CA LEU A 103 -5.64 28.65 -12.66
C LEU A 103 -6.75 28.61 -11.60
N ASP A 104 -7.60 29.65 -11.57
CA ASP A 104 -8.73 29.74 -10.64
C ASP A 104 -9.78 28.65 -10.90
N GLU A 105 -10.03 28.30 -12.17
CA GLU A 105 -10.94 27.22 -12.56
C GLU A 105 -10.41 25.84 -12.17
N ILE A 106 -9.10 25.60 -12.25
CA ILE A 106 -8.48 24.35 -11.79
C ILE A 106 -8.63 24.21 -10.28
N GLN A 107 -8.36 25.28 -9.53
CA GLN A 107 -8.45 25.27 -8.07
C GLN A 107 -9.88 24.94 -7.60
N ALA A 108 -10.89 25.52 -8.25
CA ALA A 108 -12.30 25.24 -7.96
C ALA A 108 -12.70 23.77 -8.18
N VAL A 109 -12.11 23.08 -9.17
CA VAL A 109 -12.36 21.65 -9.40
C VAL A 109 -11.65 20.79 -8.34
N LEU A 110 -10.41 21.12 -7.98
CA LEU A 110 -9.63 20.35 -7.00
C LEU A 110 -10.19 20.47 -5.58
N ASP A 111 -10.74 21.63 -5.22
CA ASP A 111 -11.38 21.86 -3.91
C ASP A 111 -12.75 21.17 -3.79
N ALA A 112 -13.36 20.76 -4.90
CA ALA A 112 -14.67 20.09 -4.92
C ALA A 112 -14.59 18.57 -4.72
N ASP A 113 -13.43 17.96 -4.93
CA ASP A 113 -13.19 16.50 -4.81
C ASP A 113 -12.48 16.08 -3.50
N GLY A 114 -12.40 17.00 -2.52
CA GLY A 114 -11.77 16.82 -1.20
C GLY A 114 -12.70 16.32 -0.09
#